data_AF-A0A418QB18-F1
#
_entry.id   AF-A0A418QB18-F1
#
_cell.length_a   1.000
_cell.length_b   1.000
_cell.length_c   1.000
_cell.angle_alpha   90.00
_cell.angle_beta   90.00
_cell.angle_gamma   90.00
#
_symmetry.space_group_name_H-M   'P 1'
#
loop_
_entity.id
_entity.type
_entity.pdbx_description
1 polymer ?
#
loop_
_entity_poly.entity_id
_entity_poly.type
_entity_poly.pdbx_seq_one_letter_code
_entity_poly.pdbx_strand_id
1 'polypeptide(L)'
;MQAQQHDVVELTDQHWHIVAPLFSDPPRRIDGKGRPRAPSRPILNAVLWIVRTGAPWKDLPAHYPPRYTVHRRFQEWVRSGVLDRALQALYELLADQGQLNLSECYIDATFASAKKGAWTSAKPSEAKARRSWRSRTPAACPSRFMSPAPAHMRSRSCTTRLTRPSALTTQNG
;
A
#
# COMPACT_ATOMS: atom_id res chain seq x y z
N MET A 1 -7.99 38.02 6.22
CA MET A 1 -7.82 36.58 5.92
C MET A 1 -7.37 35.92 7.21
N GLN A 2 -8.29 35.32 7.96
CA GLN A 2 -7.97 34.70 9.24
C GLN A 2 -7.14 33.44 8.96
N ALA A 3 -5.90 33.43 9.44
CA ALA A 3 -5.11 32.21 9.55
C ALA A 3 -5.86 31.30 10.52
N GLN A 4 -6.56 30.30 9.98
CA GLN A 4 -7.19 29.27 10.78
C GLN A 4 -6.08 28.59 11.57
N GLN A 5 -6.11 28.78 12.89
CA GLN A 5 -5.31 28.02 13.85
C GLN A 5 -5.70 26.55 13.67
N HIS A 6 -4.96 25.86 12.81
CA HIS A 6 -5.02 24.41 12.75
C HIS A 6 -4.43 23.91 14.06
N ASP A 7 -5.28 23.52 15.00
CA ASP A 7 -4.82 22.73 16.14
C ASP A 7 -4.07 21.52 15.59
N VAL A 8 -2.75 21.56 15.74
CA VAL A 8 -1.87 20.50 15.29
C VAL A 8 -2.19 19.31 16.18
N VAL A 9 -2.82 18.27 15.62
CA VAL A 9 -3.05 17.02 16.34
C VAL A 9 -1.75 16.26 16.28
N GLU A 10 -0.98 16.40 17.35
CA GLU A 10 0.25 15.66 17.55
C GLU A 10 0.11 14.73 18.76
N LEU A 11 0.42 13.46 18.55
CA LEU A 11 0.55 12.50 19.63
C LEU A 11 1.71 12.91 20.54
N THR A 12 1.42 13.00 21.84
CA THR A 12 2.46 13.10 22.87
C THR A 12 3.36 11.87 22.84
N ASP A 13 4.58 11.99 23.36
CA ASP A 13 5.52 10.87 23.40
C ASP A 13 4.96 9.69 24.21
N GLN A 14 4.22 9.97 25.27
CA GLN A 14 3.54 8.96 26.08
C GLN A 14 2.51 8.18 25.26
N HIS A 15 1.62 8.88 24.54
CA HIS A 15 0.62 8.23 23.69
C HIS A 15 1.28 7.41 22.58
N TRP A 16 2.34 7.93 21.98
CA TRP A 16 3.10 7.24 20.96
C TRP A 16 3.74 5.95 21.49
N HIS A 17 4.27 5.96 22.71
CA HIS A 17 4.93 4.78 23.29
C HIS A 17 3.99 3.58 23.42
N ILE A 18 2.71 3.82 23.72
CA ILE A 18 1.69 2.78 23.83
C ILE A 18 1.34 2.18 22.47
N VAL A 19 1.20 3.01 21.44
CA VAL A 19 0.76 2.53 20.11
C VAL A 19 1.90 2.10 19.19
N ALA A 20 3.12 2.60 19.40
CA ALA A 20 4.28 2.31 18.56
C ALA A 20 4.52 0.81 18.32
N PRO A 21 4.37 -0.10 19.31
CA PRO A 21 4.55 -1.54 19.11
C PRO A 21 3.55 -2.16 18.13
N LEU A 22 2.37 -1.56 17.97
CA LEU A 22 1.34 -2.04 17.03
C LEU A 22 1.73 -1.76 15.56
N PHE A 23 2.58 -0.77 15.33
CA PHE A 23 3.08 -0.41 14.01
C PHE A 23 4.35 -1.19 13.69
N SER A 24 4.18 -2.43 13.25
CA SER A 24 5.28 -3.20 12.67
C SER A 24 5.66 -2.63 11.31
N ASP A 25 6.62 -1.72 11.30
CA ASP A 25 7.19 -1.23 10.05
C ASP A 25 8.05 -2.32 9.42
N PRO A 26 7.73 -2.77 8.18
CA PRO A 26 8.50 -3.84 7.57
C PRO A 26 9.94 -3.39 7.40
N PRO A 27 10.90 -4.30 7.60
CA PRO A 27 12.31 -3.97 7.54
C PRO A 27 12.66 -3.38 6.17
N ARG A 28 13.64 -2.47 6.17
CA ARG A 28 14.21 -1.95 4.94
C ARG A 28 14.65 -3.13 4.07
N ARG A 29 14.37 -3.07 2.76
CA ARG A 29 14.83 -4.09 1.82
C ARG A 29 16.34 -4.27 1.96
N ILE A 30 16.77 -5.52 2.08
CA ILE A 30 18.18 -5.91 2.23
C ILE A 30 19.02 -5.40 1.05
N ASP A 31 18.43 -5.40 -0.15
CA ASP A 31 19.07 -4.92 -1.39
C ASP A 31 19.45 -3.42 -1.36
N GLY A 32 19.03 -2.67 -0.35
CA GLY A 32 19.29 -1.23 -0.20
C GLY A 32 18.55 -0.33 -1.21
N LYS A 33 17.89 -0.94 -2.20
CA LYS A 33 17.19 -0.26 -3.31
C LYS A 33 15.83 0.30 -2.90
N GLY A 34 15.54 1.50 -3.40
CA GLY A 34 14.26 2.20 -3.23
C GLY A 34 14.27 3.26 -2.11
N ARG A 35 13.25 4.12 -2.12
CA ARG A 35 13.07 5.15 -1.09
C ARG A 35 12.68 4.48 0.25
N PRO A 36 13.32 4.84 1.38
CA PRO A 36 12.90 4.34 2.68
C PRO A 36 11.44 4.72 2.96
N ARG A 37 10.74 3.86 3.70
CA ARG A 37 9.37 4.15 4.12
C ARG A 37 9.38 5.34 5.08
N ALA A 38 8.36 6.17 4.99
CA ALA A 38 8.16 7.23 5.97
C ALA A 38 7.86 6.62 7.36
N PRO A 39 8.39 7.23 8.44
CA PRO A 39 8.17 6.75 9.79
C PRO A 39 6.67 6.79 10.15
N SER A 40 6.24 5.85 10.98
CA SER A 40 4.80 5.66 11.29
C SER A 40 4.18 6.81 12.10
N ARG A 41 4.92 7.42 13.03
CA ARG A 41 4.40 8.52 13.88
C ARG A 41 3.83 9.71 13.10
N PRO A 42 4.57 10.37 12.18
CA PRO A 42 4.02 11.51 11.46
C PRO A 42 2.91 11.12 10.48
N ILE A 43 2.88 9.85 10.03
CA ILE A 43 1.76 9.34 9.24
C ILE A 43 0.51 9.22 10.11
N LEU A 44 0.65 8.68 11.33
CA LEU A 44 -0.47 8.57 12.26
C LEU A 44 -1.01 9.95 12.66
N ASN A 45 -0.15 10.92 12.96
CA ASN A 45 -0.57 12.30 13.23
C ASN A 45 -1.38 12.88 12.05
N ALA A 46 -0.91 12.69 10.82
CA ALA A 46 -1.62 13.13 9.63
C ALA A 46 -3.00 12.46 9.46
N VAL A 47 -3.10 11.16 9.77
CA VAL A 47 -4.37 10.42 9.75
C VAL A 47 -5.33 10.97 10.82
N LEU A 48 -4.86 11.17 12.05
CA LEU A 48 -5.67 11.70 13.15
C LEU A 48 -6.19 13.11 12.83
N TRP A 49 -5.37 13.95 12.21
CA TRP A 49 -5.81 15.26 11.75
C TRP A 49 -6.97 15.18 10.74
N ILE A 50 -6.89 14.24 9.77
CA ILE A 50 -7.96 14.02 8.78
C ILE A 50 -9.23 13.50 9.45
N VAL A 51 -9.11 12.51 10.35
CA VAL A 51 -10.26 11.92 11.04
C VAL A 51 -10.97 12.97 11.90
N ARG A 52 -10.22 13.83 12.60
CA ARG A 52 -10.77 14.91 13.42
C ARG A 52 -11.43 16.01 12.58
N THR A 53 -10.79 16.43 11.50
CA THR A 53 -11.26 17.59 10.71
C THR A 53 -12.31 17.19 9.68
N GLY A 54 -12.33 15.92 9.24
CA GLY A 54 -13.14 15.47 8.10
C GLY A 54 -12.70 16.05 6.75
N ALA A 55 -11.57 16.77 6.71
CA ALA A 55 -11.07 17.43 5.51
C ALA A 55 -10.65 16.40 4.44
N PRO A 56 -10.79 16.73 3.15
CA PRO A 56 -10.35 15.84 2.09
C PRO A 56 -8.82 15.73 2.09
N TRP A 57 -8.28 14.56 1.72
CA TRP A 57 -6.84 14.27 1.67
C TRP A 57 -5.98 15.27 0.87
N LYS A 58 -6.58 15.99 -0.07
CA LYS A 58 -5.91 17.04 -0.86
C LYS A 58 -5.53 18.27 -0.03
N ASP A 59 -6.26 18.52 1.05
CA ASP A 59 -6.11 19.70 1.91
C ASP A 59 -5.23 19.39 3.13
N LEU A 60 -4.56 18.23 3.12
CA LEU A 60 -3.59 17.86 4.16
C LEU A 60 -2.47 18.91 4.22
N PRO A 61 -2.19 19.53 5.39
CA PRO A 61 -1.15 20.53 5.55
C PRO A 61 0.24 20.05 5.10
N ALA A 62 1.04 20.98 4.57
CA ALA A 62 2.34 20.67 3.98
C ALA A 62 3.41 20.19 4.99
N HIS A 63 3.22 20.41 6.29
CA HIS A 63 4.14 19.92 7.33
C HIS A 63 4.03 18.41 7.57
N TYR A 64 2.90 17.79 7.18
CA TYR A 64 2.73 16.34 7.25
C TYR A 64 3.40 15.62 6.07
N PRO A 65 3.63 14.30 6.16
CA PRO A 65 4.12 13.51 5.04
C PRO A 65 3.23 13.65 3.79
N PRO A 66 3.76 13.36 2.58
CA PRO A 66 2.99 13.49 1.35
C PRO A 66 1.65 12.74 1.40
N ARG A 67 0.55 13.43 1.08
CA ARG A 67 -0.83 12.90 1.15
C ARG A 67 -1.02 11.49 0.58
N TYR A 68 -0.34 11.19 -0.54
CA TYR A 68 -0.41 9.88 -1.18
C TYR A 68 0.19 8.76 -0.32
N THR A 69 1.29 9.05 0.37
CA THR A 69 1.93 8.13 1.31
C THR A 69 1.04 7.88 2.51
N VAL A 70 0.45 8.95 3.06
CA VAL A 70 -0.46 8.87 4.22
C VAL A 70 -1.69 8.05 3.86
N HIS A 71 -2.36 8.37 2.76
CA HIS A 71 -3.56 7.65 2.32
C HIS A 71 -3.28 6.16 2.07
N ARG A 72 -2.15 5.82 1.42
CA ARG A 72 -1.77 4.41 1.20
C ARG A 72 -1.58 3.67 2.52
N ARG A 73 -0.89 4.29 3.48
CA ARG A 73 -0.61 3.70 4.80
C ARG A 73 -1.87 3.57 5.64
N PHE A 74 -2.74 4.57 5.61
CA PHE A 74 -4.07 4.50 6.19
C PHE A 74 -4.83 3.27 5.68
N GLN A 75 -4.90 3.08 4.36
CA GLN A 75 -5.55 1.90 3.79
C GLN A 75 -4.89 0.58 4.18
N GLU A 76 -3.55 0.54 4.28
CA GLU A 76 -2.82 -0.63 4.78
C GLU A 76 -3.23 -0.96 6.23
N TRP A 77 -3.28 0.05 7.10
CA TRP A 77 -3.60 -0.12 8.52
C TRP A 77 -5.06 -0.42 8.80
N VAL A 78 -5.98 0.13 8.00
CA VAL A 78 -7.41 -0.22 8.05
C VAL A 78 -7.59 -1.69 7.65
N ARG A 79 -6.96 -2.13 6.55
CA ARG A 79 -7.05 -3.54 6.13
C ARG A 79 -6.44 -4.52 7.13
N SER A 80 -5.39 -4.13 7.85
CA SER A 80 -4.75 -4.96 8.87
C SER A 80 -5.35 -4.82 10.27
N GLY A 81 -6.34 -3.94 10.46
CA GLY A 81 -6.93 -3.61 11.76
C GLY A 81 -5.92 -3.04 12.77
N VAL A 82 -4.77 -2.54 12.30
CA VAL A 82 -3.75 -1.91 13.18
C VAL A 82 -4.25 -0.55 13.66
N LEU A 83 -4.92 0.20 12.77
CA LEU A 83 -5.45 1.51 13.12
C LEU A 83 -6.49 1.41 14.23
N ASP A 84 -7.43 0.46 14.11
CA ASP A 84 -8.50 0.27 15.10
C ASP A 84 -7.93 -0.10 16.47
N ARG A 85 -6.95 -1.02 16.51
CA ARG A 85 -6.24 -1.38 17.74
C ARG A 85 -5.48 -0.20 18.35
N ALA A 86 -4.84 0.62 17.52
CA ALA A 86 -4.14 1.81 18.00
C ALA A 86 -5.10 2.85 18.58
N LEU A 87 -6.25 3.08 17.93
CA LEU A 87 -7.28 4.00 18.43
C LEU A 87 -7.90 3.48 19.74
N GLN A 88 -8.16 2.18 19.83
CA GLN A 88 -8.66 1.54 21.06
C GLN A 88 -7.68 1.71 22.22
N ALA A 89 -6.38 1.46 22.00
CA ALA A 89 -5.37 1.63 23.05
C ALA A 89 -5.24 3.09 23.53
N LEU A 90 -5.36 4.05 22.61
CA LEU A 90 -5.39 5.48 22.97
C LEU A 90 -6.65 5.83 23.75
N TYR A 91 -7.79 5.27 23.35
CA TYR A 91 -9.06 5.48 24.01
C TYR A 91 -9.03 4.96 25.47
N GLU A 92 -8.52 3.75 25.69
CA GLU A 92 -8.34 3.16 27.03
C GLU A 92 -7.45 4.03 27.91
N LEU A 93 -6.31 4.50 27.38
CA LEU A 93 -5.40 5.38 28.11
C LEU A 93 -6.09 6.68 28.56
N LEU A 94 -6.89 7.29 27.68
CA LEU A 94 -7.60 8.53 27.97
C LEU A 94 -8.78 8.31 28.94
N ALA A 95 -9.42 7.14 28.88
CA ALA A 95 -10.45 6.73 29.83
C ALA A 95 -9.85 6.55 31.24
N ASP A 96 -8.69 5.89 31.36
CA ASP A 96 -7.98 5.69 32.63
C ASP A 96 -7.54 7.03 33.26
N GLN A 97 -7.20 8.01 32.42
CA GLN A 97 -6.87 9.37 32.87
C GLN A 97 -8.11 10.21 33.24
N GLY A 98 -9.32 9.67 33.09
CA GLY A 98 -10.57 10.39 33.34
C GLY A 98 -10.83 11.53 32.35
N GLN A 99 -10.11 11.57 31.23
CA GLN A 99 -10.25 12.62 30.20
C GLN A 99 -11.36 12.30 29.19
N LEU A 100 -11.80 11.05 29.11
CA LEU A 100 -12.92 10.63 28.28
C LEU A 100 -13.96 9.87 29.12
N ASN A 101 -15.14 10.47 29.29
CA ASN A 101 -16.28 9.80 29.89
C ASN A 101 -17.22 9.30 28.78
N LEU A 102 -17.22 7.99 28.52
CA LEU A 102 -18.12 7.39 27.50
C LEU A 102 -19.59 7.52 27.84
N SER A 103 -19.96 7.71 29.10
CA SER A 103 -21.36 7.92 29.48
C SER A 103 -21.90 9.26 28.97
N GLU A 104 -21.01 10.20 28.62
CA GLU A 104 -21.33 11.53 28.10
C GLU A 104 -20.87 11.74 26.65
N CYS A 105 -20.15 10.79 26.04
CA CYS A 105 -19.74 10.87 24.64
C CYS A 105 -20.92 10.62 23.69
N TYR A 106 -21.55 11.69 23.22
CA TYR A 106 -22.47 11.65 22.09
C TYR A 106 -21.71 11.64 20.76
N ILE A 107 -22.10 10.73 19.86
CA ILE A 107 -21.61 10.74 18.48
C ILE A 107 -22.32 11.88 17.73
N ASP A 108 -21.62 12.98 17.44
CA ASP A 108 -22.19 14.18 16.79
C ASP A 108 -22.18 14.11 15.25
N ALA A 109 -22.52 12.96 14.68
CA ALA A 109 -22.44 12.80 13.22
C ALA A 109 -23.71 13.30 12.51
N THR A 110 -23.80 14.59 12.15
CA THR A 110 -24.81 15.07 11.19
C THR A 110 -24.36 14.86 9.74
N PHE A 111 -24.59 13.66 9.21
CA PHE A 111 -24.45 13.41 7.76
C PHE A 111 -25.73 13.82 7.03
N ALA A 112 -25.81 15.08 6.59
CA ALA A 112 -26.87 15.48 5.68
C ALA A 112 -26.53 14.97 4.27
N SER A 113 -27.29 13.97 3.79
CA SER A 113 -27.27 13.60 2.38
C SER A 113 -27.58 14.86 1.55
N ALA A 114 -26.74 15.16 0.55
CA ALA A 114 -26.99 16.29 -0.33
C ALA A 114 -28.37 16.11 -0.98
N LYS A 115 -29.19 17.17 -1.00
CA LYS A 115 -30.56 17.20 -1.54
C LYS A 115 -30.66 16.87 -3.05
N LYS A 116 -29.54 16.47 -3.66
CA LYS A 116 -29.37 16.06 -5.06
C LYS A 116 -28.58 14.75 -5.15
N GLY A 117 -28.94 13.75 -4.35
CA GLY A 117 -28.53 12.37 -4.59
C GLY A 117 -29.14 11.89 -5.91
N ALA A 118 -28.35 11.86 -6.99
CA ALA A 118 -28.80 11.32 -8.26
C ALA A 118 -28.95 9.79 -8.13
N TRP A 119 -30.17 9.28 -8.35
CA TRP A 119 -30.49 7.85 -8.42
C TRP A 119 -30.10 7.21 -9.76
N THR A 120 -29.02 7.67 -10.38
CA THR A 120 -28.51 7.07 -11.60
C THR A 120 -27.01 6.88 -11.47
N SER A 121 -26.63 5.75 -10.88
CA SER A 121 -25.35 5.13 -11.24
C SER A 121 -25.42 4.90 -12.75
N ALA A 122 -24.75 5.74 -13.53
CA ALA A 122 -24.53 5.44 -14.93
C ALA A 122 -23.75 4.12 -14.98
N LYS A 123 -24.25 3.15 -15.75
CA LYS A 123 -23.54 1.90 -16.00
C LYS A 123 -22.09 2.23 -16.38
N PRO A 124 -21.06 1.61 -15.77
CA PRO A 124 -19.70 1.81 -16.23
C PRO A 124 -19.66 1.39 -17.70
N SER A 125 -19.22 2.32 -18.56
CA SER A 125 -19.02 2.03 -19.98
C SER A 125 -18.09 0.83 -20.09
N GLU A 126 -18.62 -0.20 -20.73
CA GLU A 126 -18.00 -1.47 -21.02
C GLU A 126 -16.59 -1.28 -21.63
N ALA A 127 -15.63 -2.01 -21.06
CA ALA A 127 -14.28 -2.32 -21.54
C ALA A 127 -13.55 -1.30 -22.44
N LYS A 128 -12.50 -0.70 -21.90
CA LYS A 128 -11.40 -0.12 -22.70
C LYS A 128 -10.75 -1.26 -23.50
N ALA A 129 -11.07 -1.33 -24.79
CA ALA A 129 -10.52 -2.32 -25.71
C ALA A 129 -8.99 -2.36 -25.65
N ARG A 130 -8.45 -3.57 -25.73
CA ARG A 130 -7.02 -3.88 -25.72
C ARG A 130 -6.32 -3.12 -26.85
N ARG A 131 -5.36 -2.25 -26.53
CA ARG A 131 -4.45 -1.60 -27.48
C ARG A 131 -3.58 -2.69 -28.13
N SER A 132 -4.06 -3.30 -29.21
CA SER A 132 -3.21 -4.15 -30.05
C SER A 132 -2.41 -3.25 -30.98
N TRP A 133 -1.12 -3.15 -30.72
CA TRP A 133 -0.13 -2.78 -31.71
C TRP A 133 -0.18 -3.83 -32.83
N ARG A 134 -0.92 -3.55 -33.90
CA ARG A 134 -0.72 -4.22 -35.18
C ARG A 134 -0.59 -3.15 -36.25
N SER A 135 0.66 -2.80 -36.49
CA SER A 135 1.13 -2.10 -37.68
C SER A 135 0.52 -2.74 -38.93
N ARG A 136 -0.10 -1.92 -39.79
CA ARG A 136 -0.45 -2.32 -41.14
C ARG A 136 0.56 -1.66 -42.07
N THR A 137 1.70 -2.32 -42.28
CA THR A 137 2.52 -2.07 -43.47
C THR A 137 1.87 -2.83 -44.64
N PRO A 138 1.50 -2.17 -45.75
CA PRO A 138 1.17 -2.89 -46.97
C PRO A 138 2.47 -3.37 -47.62
N ALA A 139 2.57 -4.68 -47.83
CA ALA A 139 3.61 -5.29 -48.62
C ALA A 139 3.40 -4.98 -50.11
N ALA A 140 4.38 -4.32 -50.74
CA ALA A 140 4.51 -4.26 -52.19
C ALA A 140 5.98 -4.02 -52.55
N CYS A 141 6.64 -5.03 -53.11
CA CYS A 141 7.71 -4.96 -54.12
C CYS A 141 8.21 -6.39 -54.44
N PRO A 142 7.99 -6.92 -55.66
CA PRO A 142 8.48 -8.23 -56.07
C PRO A 142 9.74 -8.11 -56.95
N SER A 143 10.82 -8.82 -56.59
CA SER A 143 11.73 -9.42 -57.59
C SER A 143 12.74 -10.40 -56.93
N ARG A 144 12.44 -11.69 -57.09
CA ARG A 144 13.32 -12.78 -57.55
C ARG A 144 14.82 -12.45 -57.66
N PHE A 145 15.69 -13.10 -56.86
CA PHE A 145 16.82 -13.89 -57.39
C PHE A 145 17.56 -14.71 -56.29
N MET A 146 17.51 -16.04 -56.47
CA MET A 146 18.44 -17.12 -56.10
C MET A 146 18.88 -17.36 -54.63
N SER A 147 18.51 -18.53 -54.11
CA SER A 147 19.34 -19.33 -53.18
C SER A 147 20.28 -20.26 -53.99
N PRO A 148 21.32 -20.85 -53.37
CA PRO A 148 21.11 -22.15 -52.71
C PRO A 148 21.86 -22.34 -51.36
N ALA A 149 21.32 -23.26 -50.54
CA ALA A 149 21.92 -23.86 -49.33
C ALA A 149 22.98 -24.93 -49.72
N PRO A 150 23.55 -25.80 -48.84
CA PRO A 150 23.47 -25.93 -47.36
C PRO A 150 24.82 -26.28 -46.65
N ALA A 151 24.83 -26.35 -45.31
CA ALA A 151 25.76 -27.19 -44.52
C ALA A 151 25.13 -27.52 -43.15
N HIS A 152 24.53 -28.70 -43.01
CA HIS A 152 25.05 -29.84 -42.24
C HIS A 152 25.28 -29.58 -40.72
N MET A 153 24.29 -30.01 -39.91
CA MET A 153 24.38 -31.04 -38.85
C MET A 153 25.50 -30.87 -37.79
N ARG A 154 25.19 -30.84 -36.48
CA ARG A 154 24.83 -32.02 -35.68
C ARG A 154 24.23 -31.66 -34.32
N SER A 155 23.14 -32.33 -33.98
CA SER A 155 22.67 -32.56 -32.61
C SER A 155 23.74 -33.23 -31.75
N ARG A 156 23.86 -32.82 -30.49
CA ARG A 156 24.36 -33.67 -29.40
C ARG A 156 23.37 -33.65 -28.25
N SER A 157 22.48 -34.61 -28.28
CA SER A 157 21.80 -35.18 -27.13
C SER A 157 22.75 -36.05 -26.28
N CYS A 158 22.32 -36.27 -25.04
CA CYS A 158 22.79 -37.24 -24.04
C CYS A 158 24.04 -36.80 -23.23
N THR A 159 24.14 -37.02 -21.92
CA THR A 159 23.61 -38.17 -21.17
C THR A 159 23.50 -37.85 -19.68
N THR A 160 22.39 -38.27 -19.10
CA THR A 160 22.17 -38.62 -17.70
C THR A 160 23.38 -39.34 -17.09
N ARG A 161 23.78 -38.96 -15.87
CA ARG A 161 24.46 -39.89 -14.95
C ARG A 161 23.87 -39.73 -13.55
N LEU A 162 22.91 -40.61 -13.28
CA LEU A 162 22.56 -41.07 -11.94
C LEU A 162 23.80 -41.73 -11.32
N THR A 163 24.14 -41.33 -10.11
CA THR A 163 24.84 -42.21 -9.18
C THR A 163 24.40 -41.89 -7.74
N ARG A 164 23.66 -42.82 -7.17
CA ARG A 164 23.42 -43.09 -5.74
C ARG A 164 23.47 -44.63 -5.65
N PRO A 165 23.62 -45.30 -4.49
CA PRO A 165 24.06 -44.91 -3.14
C PRO A 165 25.27 -45.76 -2.68
N SER A 166 25.75 -45.57 -1.44
CA SER A 166 25.92 -46.69 -0.50
C SER A 166 26.29 -46.20 0.90
N ALA A 167 25.73 -46.92 1.88
CA ALA A 167 25.74 -46.68 3.31
C ALA A 167 26.96 -47.30 4.01
N LEU A 168 27.07 -47.00 5.32
CA LEU A 168 27.51 -47.81 6.48
C LEU A 168 28.33 -46.91 7.44
N THR A 169 27.82 -46.58 8.63
CA THR A 169 27.82 -47.35 9.89
C THR A 169 29.15 -47.26 10.65
N THR A 170 29.08 -46.79 11.92
CA THR A 170 29.89 -47.11 13.14
C THR A 170 29.91 -45.86 14.05
N GLN A 171 29.08 -45.74 15.10
CA GLN A 171 29.25 -46.19 16.50
C GLN A 171 30.49 -45.67 17.28
N ASN A 172 30.16 -44.98 18.38
CA ASN A 172 30.82 -44.90 19.69
C ASN A 172 32.02 -43.96 19.92
N GLY A 173 31.90 -43.25 21.05
CA GLY A 173 32.85 -42.33 21.68
C GLY A 173 32.12 -41.51 22.72
#